data_AF-A0A519XT95-F1
#
_entry.id   AF-A0A519XT95-F1
#
_cell.length_a   1.000
_cell.length_b   1.000
_cell.length_c   1.000
_cell.angle_alpha   90.00
_cell.angle_beta   90.00
_cell.angle_gamma   90.00
#
_symmetry.space_group_name_H-M   'P 1'
#
loop_
_entity.id
_entity.type
_entity.pdbx_description
1 polymer ?
#
loop_
_entity_poly.entity_id
_entity_poly.type
_entity_poly.pdbx_seq_one_letter_code
_entity_poly.pdbx_strand_id
1 'polypeptide(L)'
;MNRRSVVKGLASVVPAAWATQALGKFRPFFDSNTSVPGKFQPTWESLQQYRAPEWFRDAKFGIWAHWGPQCQAEHGDWYARGMYEEGSDNYKYH
;
A
#
# COMPACT_ATOMS: atom_id res chain seq x y z
N MET A 1 46.39 -35.05 -6.92
CA MET A 1 45.18 -34.33 -6.45
C MET A 1 45.16 -34.36 -4.92
N ASN A 2 45.17 -33.20 -4.24
CA ASN A 2 45.36 -33.13 -2.78
C ASN A 2 44.01 -33.23 -2.04
N ARG A 3 43.87 -34.21 -1.12
CA ARG A 3 42.67 -34.43 -0.29
C ARG A 3 42.14 -33.16 0.39
N ARG A 4 43.04 -32.24 0.75
CA ARG A 4 42.69 -30.98 1.42
C ARG A 4 41.92 -30.02 0.50
N SER A 5 42.17 -30.07 -0.82
CA SER A 5 41.47 -29.23 -1.79
C SER A 5 40.03 -29.72 -2.01
N VAL A 6 39.81 -31.03 -1.98
CA VAL A 6 38.48 -31.64 -2.11
C VAL A 6 37.60 -31.35 -0.87
N VAL A 7 38.16 -31.46 0.34
CA VAL A 7 37.44 -31.15 1.58
C VAL A 7 37.03 -29.68 1.65
N LYS A 8 37.90 -28.76 1.21
CA LYS A 8 37.58 -27.33 1.17
C LYS A 8 36.47 -27.01 0.16
N GLY A 9 36.48 -27.65 -1.01
CA GLY A 9 35.41 -27.48 -2.01
C GLY A 9 34.07 -28.04 -1.55
N LEU A 10 34.04 -29.20 -0.88
CA LEU A 10 32.81 -29.77 -0.33
C LEU A 10 32.26 -28.93 0.83
N ALA A 11 33.13 -28.34 1.66
CA ALA A 11 32.72 -27.49 2.78
C ALA A 11 32.10 -26.15 2.33
N SER A 12 32.39 -25.65 1.13
CA SER A 12 31.78 -24.42 0.60
C SER A 12 30.46 -24.65 -0.16
N VAL A 13 30.22 -25.86 -0.65
CA VAL A 13 28.98 -26.21 -1.39
C VAL A 13 27.78 -26.29 -0.45
N VAL A 14 27.96 -26.80 0.77
CA VAL A 14 26.85 -26.98 1.73
C VAL A 14 26.28 -25.63 2.21
N PRO A 15 27.09 -24.63 2.63
CA PRO A 15 26.58 -23.31 3.00
C PRO A 15 25.96 -22.56 1.82
N ALA A 16 26.54 -22.69 0.62
CA ALA A 16 26.00 -22.07 -0.59
C ALA A 16 24.63 -22.65 -0.95
N ALA A 17 24.46 -23.98 -0.87
CA ALA A 17 23.17 -24.63 -1.11
C ALA A 17 22.10 -24.25 -0.06
N TRP A 18 22.51 -24.02 1.20
CA TRP A 18 21.59 -23.57 2.25
C TRP A 18 21.21 -22.10 2.08
N ALA A 19 22.16 -21.24 1.70
CA ALA A 19 21.90 -19.82 1.41
C ALA A 19 20.94 -19.64 0.23
N THR A 20 21.05 -20.45 -0.84
CA THR A 20 20.12 -20.41 -1.97
C THR A 20 18.69 -20.81 -1.57
N GLN A 21 18.53 -21.77 -0.66
CA GLN A 21 17.21 -22.13 -0.12
C GLN A 21 16.62 -21.05 0.80
N ALA A 22 17.47 -20.34 1.56
CA ALA A 22 17.05 -19.22 2.39
C ALA A 22 16.61 -18.01 1.54
N LEU A 23 17.29 -17.74 0.43
CA LEU A 23 16.94 -16.69 -0.52
C LEU A 23 15.67 -17.01 -1.33
N GLY A 24 15.43 -18.27 -1.70
CA GLY A 24 14.20 -18.71 -2.38
C GLY A 24 12.92 -18.61 -1.53
N LYS A 25 13.07 -18.41 -0.20
CA LYS A 25 11.96 -18.15 0.73
C LYS A 25 11.71 -16.67 0.98
N PHE A 26 12.50 -15.78 0.36
CA PHE A 26 12.25 -14.34 0.43
C PHE A 26 11.04 -14.01 -0.44
N ARG A 27 9.85 -14.07 0.18
CA ARG A 27 8.65 -13.48 -0.40
C ARG A 27 8.70 -11.98 -0.10
N PRO A 28 8.84 -11.10 -1.11
CA PRO A 28 8.64 -9.68 -0.87
C PRO A 28 7.24 -9.49 -0.26
N PHE A 29 7.14 -8.58 0.71
CA PHE A 29 5.88 -8.26 1.40
C PHE A 29 4.75 -7.83 0.45
N PHE A 30 5.11 -7.51 -0.80
CA PHE A 30 4.20 -7.15 -1.88
C PHE A 30 4.14 -8.30 -2.90
N ASP A 31 3.34 -9.32 -2.63
CA ASP A 31 2.84 -10.20 -3.68
C ASP A 31 1.60 -9.57 -4.30
N SER A 32 1.81 -8.73 -5.32
CA SER A 32 0.74 -7.97 -6.01
C SER A 32 -0.30 -8.85 -6.70
N ASN A 33 -0.09 -10.18 -6.75
CA ASN A 33 -0.98 -11.12 -7.40
C ASN A 33 -1.92 -11.85 -6.43
N THR A 34 -1.84 -11.57 -5.13
CA THR A 34 -2.81 -12.11 -4.17
C THR A 34 -4.07 -11.26 -4.12
N SER A 35 -4.98 -11.50 -5.08
CA SER A 35 -6.38 -11.12 -4.91
C SER A 35 -6.92 -11.83 -3.68
N VAL A 36 -7.36 -11.08 -2.67
CA VAL A 36 -8.07 -11.66 -1.53
C VAL A 36 -9.30 -12.37 -2.10
N PRO A 37 -9.46 -13.69 -1.91
CA PRO A 37 -10.59 -14.41 -2.47
C PRO A 37 -11.88 -13.77 -1.95
N GLY A 38 -12.66 -13.23 -2.88
CA GLY A 38 -13.83 -12.42 -2.58
C GLY A 38 -14.83 -12.49 -3.72
N LYS A 39 -16.03 -11.95 -3.46
CA LYS A 39 -17.13 -11.92 -4.43
C LYS A 39 -16.79 -11.15 -5.71
N PHE A 40 -15.83 -10.21 -5.63
CA PHE A 40 -15.50 -9.31 -6.72
C PHE A 40 -14.11 -9.59 -7.30
N GLN A 41 -14.01 -9.47 -8.61
CA GLN A 41 -12.76 -9.43 -9.37
C GLN A 41 -12.42 -7.98 -9.73
N PRO A 42 -11.14 -7.65 -10.01
CA PRO A 42 -10.72 -6.30 -10.39
C PRO A 42 -11.07 -5.98 -11.86
N THR A 43 -12.29 -6.28 -12.28
CA THR A 43 -12.83 -5.97 -13.61
C THR A 43 -14.16 -5.22 -13.49
N TRP A 44 -14.47 -4.39 -14.48
CA TRP A 44 -15.69 -3.58 -14.47
C TRP A 44 -16.95 -4.44 -14.41
N GLU A 45 -16.97 -5.54 -15.16
CA GLU A 45 -18.10 -6.48 -15.23
C GLU A 45 -18.41 -7.08 -13.86
N SER A 46 -17.38 -7.38 -13.06
CA SER A 46 -17.57 -7.88 -11.71
C SER A 46 -18.05 -6.78 -10.76
N LEU A 47 -17.46 -5.58 -10.80
CA LEU A 47 -17.82 -4.48 -9.90
C LEU A 47 -19.24 -3.96 -10.11
N GLN A 48 -19.78 -4.03 -11.34
CA GLN A 48 -21.17 -3.67 -11.65
C GLN A 48 -22.23 -4.52 -10.91
N GLN A 49 -21.82 -5.66 -10.35
CA GLN A 49 -22.69 -6.52 -9.54
C GLN A 49 -22.94 -5.95 -8.13
N TYR A 50 -22.21 -4.91 -7.70
CA TYR A 50 -22.41 -4.28 -6.39
C TYR A 50 -23.82 -3.68 -6.27
N ARG A 51 -24.39 -3.80 -5.07
CA ARG A 51 -25.64 -3.15 -4.67
C ARG A 51 -25.40 -2.52 -3.31
N ALA A 52 -25.80 -1.26 -3.15
CA ALA A 52 -25.76 -0.59 -1.86
C ALA A 52 -26.60 -1.38 -0.84
N PRO A 53 -26.06 -1.71 0.34
CA PRO A 53 -26.77 -2.51 1.33
C PRO A 53 -27.99 -1.77 1.88
N GLU A 54 -29.00 -2.52 2.32
CA GLU A 54 -30.28 -1.98 2.79
C GLU A 54 -30.11 -0.95 3.91
N TRP A 55 -29.30 -1.26 4.93
CA TRP A 55 -29.03 -0.34 6.03
C TRP A 55 -28.50 1.03 5.56
N PHE A 56 -27.65 1.06 4.52
CA PHE A 56 -27.10 2.31 4.00
C PHE A 56 -28.15 3.09 3.22
N ARG A 57 -29.00 2.36 2.48
CA ARG A 57 -30.14 2.96 1.78
C ARG A 57 -31.11 3.56 2.80
N ASP A 58 -31.30 2.94 3.96
CA ASP A 58 -32.25 3.35 4.99
C ASP A 58 -31.71 4.44 5.92
N ALA A 59 -30.40 4.62 6.03
CA ALA A 59 -29.80 5.59 6.93
C ALA A 59 -30.26 7.04 6.67
N LYS A 60 -30.44 7.43 5.39
CA LYS A 60 -30.87 8.76 4.86
C LYS A 60 -30.07 10.00 5.29
N PHE A 61 -29.44 9.99 6.46
CA PHE A 61 -28.69 11.09 7.03
C PHE A 61 -27.36 10.57 7.57
N GLY A 62 -26.29 11.26 7.24
CA GLY A 62 -24.93 10.95 7.70
C GLY A 62 -24.19 12.23 8.02
N ILE A 63 -23.32 12.17 9.01
CA ILE A 63 -22.41 13.24 9.37
C ILE A 63 -21.00 12.78 9.01
N TRP A 64 -20.25 13.66 8.35
CA TRP A 64 -18.84 13.48 8.08
C TRP A 64 -18.10 14.72 8.55
N ALA A 65 -16.85 14.53 9.00
CA ALA A 65 -15.98 15.60 9.44
C ALA A 65 -14.65 15.50 8.69
N HIS A 66 -14.26 16.62 8.07
CA HIS A 66 -12.92 16.77 7.51
C HIS A 66 -12.00 17.30 8.62
N TRP A 67 -11.08 16.46 9.12
CA TRP A 67 -10.17 16.85 10.19
C TRP A 67 -8.75 16.34 9.95
N GLY A 68 -7.78 17.24 10.08
CA GLY A 68 -6.37 16.95 9.88
C GLY A 68 -5.53 18.24 9.99
N PRO A 69 -4.24 18.20 9.61
CA PRO A 69 -3.35 19.37 9.68
C PRO A 69 -3.89 20.60 8.94
N GLN A 70 -4.65 20.41 7.87
CA GLN A 70 -5.28 21.51 7.12
C GLN A 70 -6.21 22.39 7.95
N CYS A 71 -6.79 21.86 9.04
CA CYS A 71 -7.73 22.58 9.88
C CYS A 71 -7.05 23.60 10.78
N GLN A 72 -5.72 23.51 10.97
CA GLN A 72 -5.02 24.34 11.95
C GLN A 72 -5.07 25.83 11.62
N ALA A 73 -4.99 26.18 10.33
CA ALA A 73 -5.12 27.57 9.89
C ALA A 73 -6.56 28.11 10.00
N GLU A 74 -7.55 27.22 10.20
CA GLU A 74 -8.98 27.54 10.24
C GLU A 74 -9.45 28.30 8.97
N HIS A 75 -8.75 28.09 7.86
CA HIS A 75 -8.86 28.90 6.64
C HIS A 75 -9.10 28.03 5.38
N GLY A 76 -10.10 27.14 5.48
CA GLY A 76 -10.58 26.31 4.38
C GLY A 76 -9.77 25.04 4.09
N ASP A 77 -10.42 24.05 3.48
CA ASP A 77 -9.84 22.71 3.27
C ASP A 77 -8.66 22.67 2.28
N TRP A 78 -8.54 23.69 1.44
CA TRP A 78 -7.49 23.80 0.43
C TRP A 78 -6.33 24.71 0.85
N TYR A 79 -6.25 25.04 2.14
CA TYR A 79 -5.23 25.95 2.68
C TYR A 79 -3.81 25.55 2.30
N ALA A 80 -3.44 24.27 2.52
CA ALA A 80 -2.10 23.76 2.26
C ALA A 80 -1.69 23.85 0.77
N ARG A 81 -2.66 23.81 -0.15
CA ARG A 81 -2.41 24.06 -1.57
C ARG A 81 -2.28 25.55 -1.83
N GLY A 82 -3.27 26.33 -1.38
CA GLY A 82 -3.36 27.76 -1.66
C GLY A 82 -2.20 28.57 -1.08
N MET A 83 -1.64 28.16 0.06
CA MET A 83 -0.47 28.83 0.64
C MET A 83 0.78 28.78 -0.24
N TYR A 84 0.82 27.91 -1.25
CA TYR A 84 1.88 27.86 -2.26
C TYR A 84 1.44 28.39 -3.63
N GLU A 85 0.20 28.85 -3.78
CA GLU A 85 -0.29 29.50 -5.01
C GLU A 85 -0.13 31.02 -4.87
N GLU A 86 0.96 31.56 -5.44
CA GLU A 86 1.31 32.97 -5.37
C GLU A 86 0.13 33.90 -5.74
N GLY A 87 -0.15 34.87 -4.87
CA GLY A 87 -1.23 35.85 -5.07
C GLY A 87 -2.63 35.36 -4.68
N SER A 88 -2.81 34.09 -4.34
CA SER A 88 -4.07 33.58 -3.79
C SER A 88 -4.39 34.20 -2.42
N ASP A 89 -5.63 34.04 -1.97
CA ASP A 89 -6.07 34.50 -0.65
C ASP A 89 -5.32 33.79 0.48
N ASN A 90 -5.21 32.46 0.40
CA ASN A 90 -4.45 31.64 1.36
C ASN A 90 -2.96 32.01 1.40
N TYR A 91 -2.35 32.31 0.26
CA TYR A 91 -0.95 32.75 0.17
C TYR A 91 -0.73 34.10 0.87
N LYS A 92 -1.69 35.03 0.78
CA LYS A 92 -1.59 36.33 1.45
C LYS A 92 -1.87 36.26 2.94
N TYR A 93 -2.68 35.29 3.36
CA TYR A 93 -3.01 35.05 4.76
C TYR A 93 -1.89 34.33 5.52
N HIS A 94 -1.17 33.41 4.86
CA HIS A 94 -0.06 32.64 5.43
C HIS A 94 1.14 33.52 5.78
#